data_AF-A0A0F9M4T5-F1
#
_entry.id   AF-A0A0F9M4T5-F1
#
_cell.length_a   1.000
_cell.length_b   1.000
_cell.length_c   1.000
_cell.angle_alpha   90.00
_cell.angle_beta   90.00
_cell.angle_gamma   90.00
#
_symmetry.space_group_name_H-M   'P 1'
#
loop_
_entity.id
_entity.type
_entity.pdbx_description
1 polymer ?
#
loop_
_entity_poly.entity_id
_entity_poly.type
_entity_poly.pdbx_seq_one_letter_code
_entity_poly.pdbx_strand_id
1 'polypeptide(L)' 'MKKMESEIDFQERKFTCIVHKGVIHSAVYICPNCNTFYCLKCVSALKKIGENCWYCNFEFDI' A
#
# COMPACT_ATOMS: atom_id res chain seq x y z
N MET A 1 -36.76 12.73 22.65
CA MET A 1 -36.13 12.32 21.37
C MET A 1 -34.62 12.28 21.57
N LYS A 2 -34.01 11.09 21.61
CA LYS A 2 -32.54 10.92 21.70
C LYS A 2 -32.00 10.77 20.28
N LYS A 3 -31.28 11.78 19.78
CA LYS A 3 -30.40 11.62 18.62
C LYS A 3 -29.08 11.05 19.17
N MET A 4 -28.78 9.80 18.86
CA MET A 4 -27.45 9.23 19.08
C MET A 4 -26.84 9.11 17.70
N GLU A 5 -26.16 10.18 17.30
CA GLU A 5 -25.34 10.19 16.10
C GLU A 5 -24.13 9.31 16.43
N SER A 6 -24.10 8.12 15.84
CA SER A 6 -23.00 7.19 15.96
C SER A 6 -21.73 7.85 15.42
N GLU A 7 -20.80 8.18 16.31
CA GLU A 7 -19.43 8.56 15.97
C GLU A 7 -18.79 7.38 15.24
N ILE A 8 -18.87 7.40 13.91
CA ILE A 8 -18.10 6.50 13.05
C ILE A 8 -16.66 6.97 13.16
N ASP A 9 -15.86 6.29 13.99
CA ASP A 9 -14.41 6.44 14.06
C ASP A 9 -13.83 6.01 12.69
N PHE A 10 -13.72 6.98 11.77
CA PHE A 10 -13.03 6.80 10.50
C PHE A 10 -11.52 6.70 10.80
N GLN A 11 -11.07 5.54 11.27
CA GLN A 11 -9.64 5.25 11.30
C GLN A 11 -9.14 5.13 9.85
N GLU A 12 -8.59 6.23 9.33
CA GLU A 12 -7.82 6.20 8.09
C GLU A 12 -6.68 5.18 8.26
N ARG A 13 -6.81 3.99 7.66
CA ARG A 13 -5.73 3.01 7.65
C ARG A 13 -4.56 3.59 6.86
N LYS A 14 -3.52 4.01 7.56
CA LYS A 14 -2.27 4.48 6.96
C LYS A 14 -1.43 3.28 6.56
N PHE A 15 -1.27 3.08 5.25
CA PHE A 15 -0.34 2.07 4.71
C PHE A 15 1.05 2.69 4.54
N THR A 16 2.10 1.93 4.83
CA THR A 16 3.50 2.36 4.66
C THR A 16 4.12 1.60 3.51
N CYS A 17 4.79 2.29 2.58
CA CYS A 17 5.54 1.65 1.51
C CYS A 17 6.87 1.12 2.02
N ILE A 18 7.18 -0.16 1.73
CA ILE A 18 8.46 -0.77 2.13
C ILE A 18 9.70 -0.12 1.47
N VAL A 19 9.53 0.51 0.30
CA VAL A 19 10.63 1.09 -0.50
C VAL A 19 11.04 2.45 0.04
N HIS A 20 10.13 3.43 0.04
CA HIS A 20 10.42 4.79 0.51
C HIS A 20 10.18 4.97 2.02
N LYS A 21 9.72 3.92 2.72
CA LYS A 21 9.51 3.87 4.18
C LYS A 21 8.62 4.98 4.73
N GLY A 22 7.66 5.44 3.92
CA GLY A 22 6.73 6.51 4.27
C GLY A 22 5.28 6.12 4.04
N VAL A 23 4.37 6.93 4.58
CA VAL A 23 2.92 6.75 4.39
C VAL A 23 2.56 6.89 2.91
N ILE A 24 1.72 5.98 2.44
CA ILE A 24 1.20 5.99 1.07
C ILE A 24 0.00 6.93 1.03
N HIS A 25 0.18 8.08 0.38
CA HIS A 25 -0.90 9.05 0.13
C HIS A 25 -1.62 8.83 -1.21
N SER A 26 -1.13 7.88 -2.03
CA SER A 26 -1.66 7.56 -3.35
C SER A 26 -2.37 6.21 -3.35
N ALA A 27 -2.75 5.72 -4.53
CA ALA A 27 -3.12 4.32 -4.68
C ALA A 27 -2.01 3.40 -4.13
N VAL A 28 -2.47 2.38 -3.40
CA VAL A 28 -1.65 1.35 -2.78
C VAL A 28 -1.59 0.16 -3.73
N TYR A 29 -0.39 -0.32 -4.00
CA TYR A 29 -0.17 -1.63 -4.59
C TYR A 29 0.10 -2.63 -3.46
N ILE A 30 -0.61 -3.75 -3.51
CA ILE A 30 -0.45 -4.85 -2.57
C ILE A 30 0.11 -6.03 -3.37
N CYS A 31 1.28 -6.53 -2.99
CA CYS A 31 1.85 -7.69 -3.66
C CYS A 31 0.88 -8.88 -3.55
N PRO A 32 0.43 -9.50 -4.67
CA PRO A 32 -0.59 -10.54 -4.64
C PRO A 32 -0.11 -11.83 -3.97
N ASN A 33 1.21 -12.03 -3.85
CA ASN A 33 1.80 -13.22 -3.25
C ASN A 33 2.01 -13.10 -1.73
N CYS A 34 2.31 -11.91 -1.20
CA CYS A 34 2.72 -11.74 0.20
C CYS A 34 2.07 -10.57 0.95
N ASN A 35 1.16 -9.85 0.32
CA ASN A 35 0.46 -8.69 0.88
C ASN A 35 1.35 -7.51 1.31
N THR A 36 2.59 -7.45 0.83
CA THR A 36 3.47 -6.29 1.10
C THR A 36 2.94 -5.05 0.41
N PHE A 37 2.96 -3.91 1.13
CA PHE A 37 2.44 -2.63 0.67
C PHE A 37 3.51 -1.78 -0.04
N TYR A 38 3.13 -1.22 -1.18
CA TYR A 38 3.93 -0.29 -1.95
C TYR A 38 3.07 0.87 -2.44
N CYS A 39 3.65 2.06 -2.62
CA CYS A 39 3.01 3.08 -3.45
C CYS A 39 3.25 2.74 -4.94
N LEU A 40 2.31 3.12 -5.81
CA LEU A 40 2.45 2.84 -7.25
C LEU A 40 3.76 3.39 -7.84
N LYS A 41 4.20 4.57 -7.41
CA LYS A 41 5.45 5.18 -7.88
C LYS A 41 6.66 4.26 -7.66
N CYS A 42 6.76 3.67 -6.47
CA CYS A 42 7.86 2.77 -6.15
C CYS A 42 7.76 1.46 -6.92
N VAL A 43 6.57 0.86 -7.06
CA VAL A 43 6.43 -0.37 -7.83
C VAL A 43 6.75 -0.15 -9.31
N SER A 44 6.26 0.94 -9.91
CA SER A 44 6.58 1.28 -11.29
C SER A 44 8.09 1.54 -11.48
N ALA A 45 8.76 2.16 -10.50
CA ALA A 45 10.20 2.35 -10.55
C ALA A 45 10.96 1.02 -10.47
N LEU A 46 10.58 0.15 -9.52
CA LEU A 46 11.19 -1.18 -9.35
C LEU A 46 11.00 -2.05 -10.59
N LYS A 47 9.77 -2.16 -11.11
CA LYS A 47 9.49 -2.95 -12.33
C LYS A 47 10.30 -2.45 -13.54
N LYS A 48 10.48 -1.12 -13.67
CA LYS A 48 11.30 -0.53 -14.75
C LYS A 48 12.79 -0.89 -14.66
N ILE A 49 13.31 -1.14 -13.47
CA ILE A 49 14.71 -1.56 -13.27
C ILE A 49 14.87 -3.08 -13.17
N GLY A 50 13.80 -3.85 -13.42
CA GLY A 50 13.83 -5.32 -13.39
C GLY A 50 13.80 -5.91 -11.98
N GLU A 51 13.40 -5.14 -10.98
CA GLU A 51 13.26 -5.59 -9.60
C GLU A 51 11.88 -6.20 -9.35
N ASN A 52 11.83 -7.12 -8.39
CA ASN A 52 10.63 -7.82 -7.95
C ASN A 52 10.18 -7.32 -6.57
N CYS A 53 9.13 -7.94 -6.01
CA CYS A 53 8.74 -7.71 -4.63
C CYS A 53 9.93 -7.93 -3.68
N TRP A 54 10.35 -6.89 -2.96
CA TRP A 54 11.48 -6.92 -2.03
C TRP A 54 11.28 -7.87 -0.84
N TYR A 55 10.06 -8.34 -0.60
CA TYR A 55 9.76 -9.28 0.49
C TYR A 55 9.75 -10.75 0.04
N CYS A 56 9.08 -11.07 -1.07
CA CYS A 56 8.89 -12.46 -1.51
C CYS A 56 9.45 -12.77 -2.91
N ASN A 57 10.12 -11.81 -3.53
CA ASN A 57 10.71 -11.90 -4.87
C ASN A 57 9.71 -12.22 -6.01
N PHE A 58 8.41 -12.07 -5.76
CA PHE A 58 7.36 -12.22 -6.79
C PHE A 58 7.42 -11.06 -7.79
N GLU A 59 7.29 -11.38 -9.08
CA GLU A 59 7.27 -10.40 -10.16
C GLU A 59 6.06 -9.46 -10.01
N PHE A 60 6.28 -8.16 -10.20
CA PHE A 60 5.19 -7.19 -10.04
C PHE A 60 4.15 -7.29 -11.16
N ASP A 61 2.94 -7.74 -10.80
CA ASP A 61 1.75 -7.77 -11.66
C ASP A 61 1.03 -6.41 -11.64
N ILE A 62 1.47 -5.49 -12.51
CA ILE A 62 1.04 -4.08 -12.62
C ILE A 62 1.14 -3.63 -14.07
#